data_AF-A0A9E3VE79-F1
#
_entry.id   AF-A0A9E3VE79-F1
#
_cell.length_a   1.000
_cell.length_b   1.000
_cell.length_c   1.000
_cell.angle_alpha   90.00
_cell.angle_beta   90.00
_cell.angle_gamma   90.00
#
_symmetry.space_group_name_H-M   'P 1'
#
loop_
_entity.id
_entity.type
_entity.pdbx_description
1 polymer ?
#
loop_
_entity_poly.entity_id
_entity_poly.type
_entity_poly.pdbx_seq_one_letter_code
_entity_poly.pdbx_strand_id
1 'polypeptide(L)' 'TAALEARSPLAVLARGFAVARGLDGATLGRRAAFAPGAPFDLLLADGRVRAETTSVHEDGPHRRTDG' A
#
# COMPACT_ATOMS: atom_id res chain seq x y z
N THR A 1 -24.41 17.90 11.83
CA THR A 1 -24.27 16.59 11.19
C THR A 1 -23.51 16.76 9.88
N ALA A 2 -22.18 16.79 9.95
CA ALA A 2 -21.32 16.86 8.77
C ALA A 2 -20.91 15.42 8.42
N ALA A 3 -21.48 14.92 7.34
CA ALA A 3 -21.23 13.59 6.83
C ALA A 3 -19.75 13.39 6.49
N LEU A 4 -19.19 12.29 7.03
CA LEU A 4 -18.23 11.30 6.51
C LEU A 4 -17.42 11.52 5.20
N GLU A 5 -17.31 12.72 4.66
CA GLU A 5 -16.71 13.01 3.34
C GLU A 5 -15.18 13.24 3.38
N ALA A 6 -14.41 12.39 4.07
CA ALA A 6 -12.96 12.59 4.15
C ALA A 6 -12.08 11.33 4.28
N ARG A 7 -12.58 10.13 3.97
CA ARG A 7 -11.77 8.89 4.12
C ARG A 7 -11.94 7.88 2.98
N SER A 8 -12.08 8.34 1.74
CA SER A 8 -11.97 7.42 0.61
C SER A 8 -10.49 7.13 0.32
N PRO A 9 -10.02 5.86 0.34
CA PRO A 9 -8.66 5.49 -0.05
C PRO A 9 -8.24 6.00 -1.44
N LEU A 10 -9.23 6.30 -2.30
CA LEU A 10 -9.03 6.90 -3.61
C LEU A 10 -8.45 8.32 -3.55
N ALA A 11 -8.78 9.11 -2.51
CA ALA A 11 -8.19 10.44 -2.31
C ALA A 11 -6.69 10.37 -1.95
N VAL A 12 -6.23 9.25 -1.41
CA VAL A 12 -4.80 8.99 -1.13
C VAL A 12 -4.04 8.71 -2.43
N LEU A 13 -4.61 7.93 -3.35
CA LEU A 13 -3.98 7.65 -4.65
C LEU A 13 -3.76 8.93 -5.49
N ALA A 14 -4.71 9.87 -5.46
CA ALA A 14 -4.62 11.15 -6.16
C ALA A 14 -3.48 12.07 -5.66
N ARG A 15 -2.88 11.78 -4.50
CA ARG A 15 -1.75 12.53 -3.92
C ARG A 15 -0.38 11.94 -4.29
N GLY A 16 -0.35 11.00 -5.23
CA GLY A 16 0.88 10.35 -5.71
C GLY A 16 1.28 9.11 -4.90
N PHE A 17 0.36 8.55 -4.10
CA PHE A 17 0.57 7.29 -3.40
C PHE A 17 0.10 6.11 -4.26
N ALA A 18 0.69 4.94 -4.02
CA ALA A 18 0.26 3.67 -4.60
C ALA A 18 -0.24 2.74 -3.47
N VAL A 19 -1.18 1.85 -3.79
CA VAL A 19 -1.73 0.88 -2.82
C VAL A 19 -1.43 -0.53 -3.30
N ALA A 20 -0.75 -1.32 -2.46
CA ALA A 20 -0.56 -2.74 -2.70
C ALA A 20 -1.82 -3.54 -2.31
N ARG A 21 -2.28 -4.42 -3.19
CA ARG A 21 -3.39 -5.35 -2.96
C ARG A 21 -3.01 -6.79 -3.25
N GLY A 22 -3.41 -7.71 -2.39
CA GLY A 22 -3.31 -9.14 -2.62
C GLY A 22 -4.21 -9.61 -3.76
N LEU A 23 -4.00 -10.85 -4.21
CA LEU A 23 -4.83 -11.47 -5.24
C LEU A 23 -6.28 -11.67 -4.81
N ASP A 24 -6.51 -11.73 -3.49
CA ASP A 24 -7.80 -11.77 -2.83
C ASP A 24 -8.50 -10.39 -2.77
N GLY A 25 -7.82 -9.34 -3.24
CA GLY A 25 -8.31 -7.96 -3.22
C GLY A 25 -8.17 -7.27 -1.86
N ALA A 26 -7.50 -7.87 -0.88
CA ALA A 26 -7.21 -7.24 0.41
C ALA A 26 -6.03 -6.27 0.29
N THR A 27 -6.06 -5.16 1.03
CA THR A 27 -4.95 -4.20 1.05
C THR A 27 -3.77 -4.73 1.87
N LEU A 28 -2.58 -4.75 1.28
CA LEU A 28 -1.34 -5.16 1.93
C LEU A 28 -0.69 -3.95 2.62
N GLY A 29 -1.03 -3.74 3.89
CA GLY A 29 -0.59 -2.56 4.66
C GLY A 29 0.58 -2.78 5.62
N ARG A 30 1.11 -4.01 5.72
CA ARG A 30 2.20 -4.35 6.66
C ARG A 30 3.22 -5.25 5.99
N ARG A 31 4.49 -5.13 6.39
CA ARG A 31 5.61 -5.95 5.92
C ARG A 31 5.31 -7.46 5.96
N ALA A 32 4.68 -7.94 7.04
CA ALA A 32 4.35 -9.35 7.23
C ALA A 32 3.29 -9.90 6.26
N ALA A 33 2.60 -9.04 5.51
CA ALA A 33 1.65 -9.45 4.47
C ALA A 33 2.34 -9.75 3.12
N PHE A 34 3.65 -9.53 3.02
CA PHE A 34 4.45 -9.82 1.84
C PHE A 34 5.35 -11.03 2.10
N ALA A 35 5.51 -11.87 1.08
CA ALA A 35 6.44 -13.01 1.09
C ALA A 35 7.22 -13.03 -0.23
N PRO A 36 8.54 -13.30 -0.24
CA PRO A 36 9.31 -13.42 -1.47
C PRO A 36 8.66 -14.41 -2.44
N GLY A 37 8.58 -14.04 -3.72
CA GLY A 37 7.89 -14.80 -4.76
C GLY A 37 6.37 -14.60 -4.82
N ALA A 38 5.76 -13.94 -3.82
CA ALA A 38 4.32 -13.73 -3.80
C ALA A 38 3.92 -12.58 -4.75
N PRO A 39 3.00 -12.83 -5.70
CA PRO A 39 2.47 -11.79 -6.57
C PRO A 39 1.44 -10.93 -5.84
N PHE A 40 1.35 -9.66 -6.24
CA PHE A 40 0.35 -8.71 -5.78
C PHE A 40 0.04 -7.71 -6.89
N ASP A 41 -0.91 -6.83 -6.65
CA ASP A 41 -1.28 -5.74 -7.56
C ASP A 41 -0.96 -4.40 -6.92
N LEU A 42 -0.26 -3.55 -7.65
CA LEU A 42 -0.04 -2.17 -7.27
C LEU A 42 -1.08 -1.28 -7.96
N LEU A 43 -1.93 -0.65 -7.18
CA LEU A 43 -2.92 0.30 -7.66
C LEU A 43 -2.31 1.70 -7.69
N LEU A 44 -2.42 2.35 -8.84
CA LEU A 44 -1.96 3.70 -9.13
C LEU A 44 -3.17 4.59 -9.44
N ALA A 45 -2.95 5.89 -9.54
CA ALA A 45 -4.02 6.83 -9.86
C ALA A 45 -4.62 6.61 -11.27
N ASP A 46 -3.82 6.08 -12.19
CA ASP A 46 -4.15 5.90 -13.61
C ASP A 46 -4.30 4.43 -14.02
N GLY A 47 -4.17 3.49 -13.08
CA GLY A 47 -4.28 2.08 -13.41
C GLY A 47 -3.75 1.12 -12.36
N ARG A 48 -3.29 -0.04 -12.84
CA ARG A 48 -2.85 -1.16 -12.02
C ARG A 48 -1.69 -1.88 -12.68
N VAL A 49 -0.71 -2.27 -11.87
CA VAL A 49 0.47 -3.03 -12.28
C VAL A 49 0.50 -4.36 -11.52
N ARG A 50 0.76 -5.47 -12.22
CA ARG A 50 1.09 -6.76 -11.58
C ARG A 50 2.53 -6.69 -11.07
N ALA A 51 2.75 -6.98 -9.79
CA ALA A 51 4.05 -6.96 -9.15
C ALA A 51 4.31 -8.28 -8.40
N GLU A 52 5.58 -8.49 -8.04
CA GLU A 52 6.04 -9.64 -7.25
C GLU A 52 6.99 -9.15 -6.16
N THR A 53 6.88 -9.73 -4.96
CA THR A 53 7.80 -9.42 -3.87
C THR A 53 9.14 -10.11 -4.12
N THR A 54 10.21 -9.35 -4.34
CA THR A 54 11.56 -9.91 -4.51
C THR A 54 12.27 -10.10 -3.17
N SER A 55 12.17 -9.11 -2.27
CA SER A 55 12.75 -9.14 -0.93
C SER A 55 11.89 -8.31 0.04
N VAL A 56 12.07 -8.56 1.34
CA VAL A 56 11.37 -7.86 2.41
C VAL A 56 12.39 -7.39 3.43
N HIS A 57 12.49 -6.06 3.63
CA HIS A 57 13.50 -5.45 4.50
C HIS A 57 12.87 -4.97 5.82
N GLU A 58 13.61 -5.08 6.93
CA GLU A 58 13.16 -4.59 8.25
C GLU A 58 13.27 -3.06 8.36
N ASP A 59 14.13 -2.46 7.55
CA ASP A 59 14.45 -1.04 7.57
C ASP A 59 13.28 -0.22 7.00
N GLY A 60 12.41 0.27 7.89
CA GLY A 60 11.32 1.16 7.52
C GLY A 60 11.75 2.64 7.55
N PRO A 61 11.26 3.49 6.63
CA PRO A 61 11.50 4.94 6.62
C PRO A 61 10.79 5.71 7.77
N HIS A 62 10.45 5.04 8.87
CA HIS A 62 9.72 5.61 10.01
C HIS A 62 10.36 5.29 11.35
N ARG A 63 11.69 5.23 11.47
CA ARG A 63 12.28 5.53 12.77
C ARG A 63 12.25 7.05 12.92
N ARG A 64 11.18 7.61 13.51
CA ARG A 64 11.34 8.90 14.18
C ARG A 64 12.33 8.66 15.31
N THR A 65 13.60 8.95 15.06
CA THR A 65 14.50 9.42 16.11
C THR A 65 14.09 10.84 16.43
N ASP A 66 13.12 10.99 17.33
CA ASP A 66 12.93 12.22 18.09
C ASP A 66 13.19 11.88 19.55
N GLY A 67 14.23 12.52 20.12
CA GLY A 67 14.45 12.69 21.56
C GLY A 67 15.10 11.54 22.30
#